data_AF-X1LDS9-F1
#
_entry.id   AF-X1LDS9-F1
#
_cell.length_a   1.000
_cell.length_b   1.000
_cell.length_c   1.000
_cell.angle_alpha   90.00
_cell.angle_beta   90.00
_cell.angle_gamma   90.00
#
_symmetry.space_group_name_H-M   'P 1'
#
loop_
_entity.id
_entity.type
_entity.pdbx_description
1 polymer ?
#
loop_
_entity_poly.entity_id
_entity_poly.type
_entity_poly.pdbx_seq_one_letter_code
_entity_poly.pdbx_strand_id
1 'polypeptide(L)'
;MKLYEKWNKWKSRDKITGKNMQKKKLTDKNIIQKISIFLILLTSITLILSINFFPDKILLKEGQIGSKDVLSPGDFEFVDLEATQNLREKAAKSIKEVYDLNLANIENVEKQIDSLFLEIKGYKEKIDESSKDANDNIMGNDKTLTDGELHEMANEINENLGLYISEQVMVECLQFNNLTLEKIRVDIKSSMRKIMEQGIKEDDLENAKKQLVREISEISIDYYDALITSCCS
;
A
#
# COMPACT_ATOMS: atom_id res chain seq x y z
N MET A 1 65.85 96.61 7.27
CA MET A 1 65.20 97.31 6.13
C MET A 1 64.93 96.34 4.96
N LYS A 2 64.26 95.20 5.18
CA LYS A 2 63.84 94.24 4.13
C LYS A 2 62.40 93.71 4.30
N LEU A 3 61.67 94.22 5.29
CA LEU A 3 60.28 93.83 5.56
C LEU A 3 59.27 94.82 4.97
N TYR A 4 59.68 96.08 4.73
CA TYR A 4 58.78 97.11 4.21
C TYR A 4 58.47 96.94 2.71
N GLU A 5 59.42 96.46 1.90
CA GLU A 5 59.17 96.17 0.47
C GLU A 5 58.24 94.98 0.26
N LYS A 6 58.25 93.99 1.18
CA LYS A 6 57.40 92.80 1.06
C LYS A 6 55.92 93.14 1.26
N TRP A 7 55.61 94.18 2.04
CA TRP A 7 54.22 94.58 2.33
C TRP A 7 53.56 95.32 1.16
N ASN A 8 54.31 96.15 0.42
CA ASN A 8 53.77 96.84 -0.77
C ASN A 8 53.46 95.90 -1.94
N LYS A 9 54.11 94.72 -2.01
CA LYS A 9 53.84 93.70 -3.05
C LYS A 9 52.59 92.84 -2.76
N TRP A 10 52.09 92.86 -1.52
CA TRP A 10 50.81 92.25 -1.18
C TRP A 10 49.66 93.24 -1.43
N LYS A 11 49.81 94.48 -0.97
CA LYS A 11 48.78 95.53 -1.17
C LYS A 11 48.52 95.88 -2.66
N SER A 12 49.49 95.64 -3.56
CA SER A 12 49.29 95.82 -5.01
C SER A 12 48.63 94.63 -5.70
N ARG A 13 48.61 93.43 -5.09
CA ARG A 13 47.85 92.28 -5.62
C ARG A 13 46.38 92.31 -5.23
N ASP A 14 46.06 92.91 -4.09
CA ASP A 14 44.70 92.97 -3.57
C ASP A 14 43.86 94.08 -4.24
N LYS A 15 44.50 94.96 -5.05
CA LYS A 15 43.84 96.03 -5.80
C LYS A 15 43.46 95.65 -7.24
N ILE A 16 43.68 94.40 -7.66
CA ILE A 16 43.30 93.91 -9.00
C ILE A 16 42.02 93.04 -8.97
N THR A 17 41.52 92.69 -7.79
CA THR A 17 40.25 91.92 -7.61
C THR A 17 39.04 92.84 -7.45
N GLY A 18 38.96 93.88 -8.28
CA GLY A 18 37.91 94.88 -8.20
C GLY A 18 37.63 95.54 -9.53
N LYS A 19 37.41 94.76 -10.59
CA LYS A 19 36.85 95.30 -11.85
C LYS A 19 35.94 94.30 -12.54
N ASN A 20 34.66 94.66 -12.54
CA ASN A 20 33.66 94.26 -13.50
C ASN A 20 33.39 92.76 -13.64
N MET A 21 32.57 92.24 -12.74
CA MET A 21 31.62 91.18 -13.07
C MET A 21 30.54 91.78 -13.99
N GLN A 22 30.95 92.16 -15.20
CA GLN A 22 30.00 92.38 -16.27
C GLN A 22 29.31 91.05 -16.52
N LYS A 23 28.02 91.05 -16.25
CA LYS A 23 27.03 90.05 -16.67
C LYS A 23 27.30 89.66 -18.12
N LYS A 24 28.14 88.65 -18.35
CA LYS A 24 28.14 87.96 -19.63
C LYS A 24 26.83 87.19 -19.67
N LYS A 25 25.91 87.67 -20.51
CA LYS A 25 24.85 86.87 -21.11
C LYS A 25 25.55 85.69 -21.82
N LEU A 26 25.88 84.66 -21.06
CA LEU A 26 26.45 83.40 -21.53
C LEU A 26 25.31 82.40 -21.57
N THR A 27 24.36 82.70 -22.43
CA THR A 27 23.38 81.72 -22.83
C THR A 27 23.38 81.69 -24.35
N ASP A 28 24.22 80.81 -24.89
CA ASP A 28 24.11 80.45 -26.29
C ASP A 28 22.68 79.97 -26.51
N LYS A 29 21.92 80.67 -27.36
CA LYS A 29 20.51 80.32 -27.64
C LYS A 29 20.34 78.84 -27.96
N ASN A 30 21.34 78.24 -28.62
CA ASN A 30 21.37 76.83 -28.98
C ASN A 30 21.49 75.89 -27.76
N ILE A 31 22.20 76.30 -26.70
CA ILE A 31 22.35 75.51 -25.47
C ILE A 31 21.09 75.63 -24.60
N ILE A 32 20.52 76.84 -24.47
CA ILE A 32 19.23 77.01 -23.75
C ILE A 32 18.14 76.19 -24.45
N GLN A 33 18.08 76.25 -25.79
CA GLN A 33 17.07 75.52 -26.55
C GLN A 33 17.20 74.01 -26.36
N LYS A 34 18.43 73.46 -26.36
CA LYS A 34 18.67 72.05 -26.07
C LYS A 34 18.27 71.65 -24.65
N ILE A 35 18.60 72.47 -23.65
CA ILE A 35 18.21 72.24 -22.25
C ILE A 35 16.68 72.31 -22.08
N SER A 36 16.03 73.26 -22.77
CA SER A 36 14.57 73.40 -22.74
C SER A 36 13.88 72.18 -23.36
N ILE A 37 14.38 71.67 -24.49
CA ILE A 37 13.84 70.45 -25.12
C ILE A 37 14.03 69.25 -24.20
N PHE A 38 15.21 69.11 -23.58
CA PHE A 38 15.48 68.04 -22.62
C PHE A 38 14.55 68.09 -21.40
N LEU A 39 14.31 69.28 -20.85
CA LEU A 39 13.38 69.46 -19.72
C LEU A 39 11.94 69.10 -20.10
N ILE A 40 11.48 69.51 -21.28
CA ILE A 40 10.13 69.18 -21.78
C ILE A 40 9.99 67.66 -22.00
N LEU A 41 11.02 67.02 -22.55
CA LEU A 41 11.02 65.58 -22.74
C LEU A 41 11.01 64.83 -21.41
N LEU A 42 11.83 65.28 -20.46
CA LEU A 42 11.90 64.72 -19.12
C LEU A 42 10.57 64.83 -18.39
N THR A 43 9.95 66.02 -18.39
CA THR A 43 8.64 66.22 -17.75
C THR A 43 7.54 65.39 -18.43
N SER A 44 7.56 65.27 -19.77
CA SER A 44 6.61 64.43 -20.51
C SER A 44 6.75 62.94 -20.14
N ILE A 45 7.98 62.43 -20.05
CA ILE A 45 8.24 61.03 -19.67
C ILE A 45 7.80 60.78 -18.23
N THR A 46 8.13 61.69 -17.29
CA THR A 46 7.71 61.54 -15.89
C THR A 46 6.20 61.61 -15.74
N LEU A 47 5.50 62.41 -16.56
CA LEU A 47 4.04 62.49 -16.55
C LEU A 47 3.41 61.18 -17.03
N ILE A 48 3.92 60.58 -18.11
CA ILE A 48 3.44 59.30 -18.63
C ILE A 48 3.67 58.18 -17.61
N LEU A 49 4.84 58.15 -16.96
CA LEU A 49 5.13 57.17 -15.91
C LEU A 49 4.21 57.38 -14.70
N SER A 50 3.96 58.63 -14.30
CA SER A 50 3.11 58.94 -13.15
C SER A 50 1.67 58.46 -13.34
N ILE A 51 1.13 58.47 -14.56
CA ILE A 51 -0.21 57.95 -14.84
C ILE A 51 -0.24 56.42 -14.69
N ASN A 52 0.81 55.73 -15.13
CA ASN A 52 0.93 54.27 -15.00
C ASN A 52 1.29 53.80 -13.58
N PHE A 53 1.78 54.69 -12.72
CA PHE A 53 2.25 54.35 -11.37
C PHE A 53 1.12 54.35 -10.32
N PHE A 54 -0.09 54.80 -10.66
CA PHE A 54 -1.24 54.65 -9.77
C PHE A 54 -1.93 53.32 -10.06
N PRO A 55 -1.70 52.27 -9.25
CA PRO A 55 -2.56 51.09 -9.31
C PRO A 55 -3.99 51.50 -8.97
N ASP A 56 -4.96 51.02 -9.75
CA ASP A 56 -6.38 51.21 -9.46
C ASP A 56 -6.66 50.77 -8.03
N LYS A 57 -7.00 51.73 -7.16
CA LYS A 57 -7.33 51.44 -5.78
C LYS A 57 -8.71 50.81 -5.78
N ILE A 58 -8.76 49.51 -5.52
CA ILE A 58 -10.02 48.79 -5.38
C ILE A 58 -10.62 49.19 -4.03
N LEU A 59 -11.54 50.16 -4.05
CA LEU A 59 -12.32 50.57 -2.87
C LEU A 59 -13.39 49.51 -2.60
N LEU A 60 -13.03 48.44 -1.90
CA LEU A 60 -13.99 47.44 -1.42
C LEU A 60 -14.58 47.92 -0.08
N LYS A 61 -15.91 47.96 0.02
CA LYS A 61 -16.60 48.08 1.30
C LYS A 61 -16.73 46.69 1.94
N GLU A 62 -16.75 46.62 3.27
CA GLU A 62 -16.94 45.36 4.00
C GLU A 62 -18.21 44.64 3.51
N GLY A 63 -18.06 43.38 3.06
CA GLY A 63 -19.13 42.56 2.49
C GLY A 63 -19.28 42.59 0.95
N GLN A 64 -18.47 43.37 0.24
CA GLN A 64 -18.50 43.42 -1.23
C GLN A 64 -17.59 42.36 -1.85
N ILE A 65 -18.11 41.57 -2.79
CA ILE A 65 -17.36 40.51 -3.49
C ILE A 65 -16.36 41.17 -4.45
N GLY A 66 -15.09 40.77 -4.38
CA GLY A 66 -14.04 41.28 -5.27
C GLY A 66 -14.35 41.00 -6.74
N SER A 67 -14.10 41.98 -7.62
CA SER A 67 -14.37 41.86 -9.07
C SER A 67 -13.32 41.02 -9.83
N LYS A 68 -12.23 40.64 -9.15
CA LYS A 68 -11.16 39.79 -9.69
C LYS A 68 -10.72 38.81 -8.61
N ASP A 69 -10.55 37.55 -9.01
CA ASP A 69 -9.93 36.55 -8.15
C ASP A 69 -8.44 36.89 -7.95
N VAL A 70 -8.01 36.90 -6.69
CA VAL A 70 -6.60 37.04 -6.35
C VAL A 70 -5.98 35.65 -6.43
N LEU A 71 -5.35 35.34 -7.57
CA LEU A 71 -4.60 34.11 -7.77
C LEU A 71 -3.14 34.34 -7.37
N SER A 72 -2.59 33.43 -6.55
CA SER A 72 -1.16 33.43 -6.23
C SER A 72 -0.35 33.15 -7.52
N PRO A 73 0.70 33.93 -7.85
CA PRO A 73 1.53 33.70 -9.04
C PRO A 73 2.28 32.35 -9.06
N GLY A 74 2.24 31.58 -7.97
CA GLY A 74 2.78 30.24 -7.91
C GLY A 74 2.14 29.45 -6.78
N ASP A 75 1.40 28.40 -7.14
CA ASP A 75 1.09 27.31 -6.23
C ASP A 75 2.24 26.32 -6.32
N PHE A 76 3.22 26.45 -5.43
CA PHE A 76 4.19 25.38 -5.20
C PHE A 76 3.63 24.46 -4.13
N GLU A 77 3.03 23.37 -4.58
CA GLU A 77 2.59 22.29 -3.71
C GLU A 77 3.83 21.55 -3.20
N PHE A 78 4.23 21.81 -1.95
CA PHE A 78 5.32 21.08 -1.29
C PHE A 78 4.79 19.69 -0.90
N VAL A 79 4.79 18.77 -1.86
CA VAL A 79 4.42 17.37 -1.63
C VAL A 79 5.62 16.66 -1.02
N ASP A 80 5.58 16.47 0.29
CA ASP A 80 6.51 15.59 0.99
C ASP A 80 6.12 14.13 0.68
N LEU A 81 6.81 13.54 -0.31
CA LEU A 81 6.58 12.16 -0.74
C LEU A 81 6.82 11.17 0.40
N GLU A 82 7.81 11.41 1.26
CA GLU A 82 8.16 10.50 2.36
C GLU A 82 7.09 10.55 3.46
N ALA A 83 6.70 11.76 3.89
CA ALA A 83 5.63 11.91 4.88
C ALA A 83 4.29 11.37 4.35
N THR A 84 3.98 11.62 3.07
CA THR A 84 2.76 11.12 2.42
C THR A 84 2.77 9.59 2.35
N GLN A 85 3.89 8.98 2.00
CA GLN A 85 4.01 7.52 1.93
C GLN A 85 3.96 6.88 3.32
N ASN A 86 4.59 7.48 4.33
CA ASN A 86 4.52 7.02 5.72
C ASN A 86 3.10 7.12 6.28
N LEU A 87 2.36 8.20 5.97
CA LEU A 87 0.95 8.33 6.32
C LEU A 87 0.08 7.30 5.59
N ARG A 88 0.35 7.00 4.31
CA ARG A 88 -0.33 5.94 3.55
C ARG A 88 -0.08 4.56 4.15
N GLU A 89 1.16 4.25 4.54
CA GLU A 89 1.49 2.98 5.20
C GLU A 89 0.85 2.88 6.59
N LYS A 90 0.85 3.95 7.38
CA LYS A 90 0.15 4.01 8.67
C LYS A 90 -1.35 3.84 8.50
N ALA A 91 -1.94 4.49 7.50
CA ALA A 91 -3.35 4.33 7.16
C ALA A 91 -3.64 2.87 6.76
N ALA A 92 -2.84 2.27 5.88
CA ALA A 92 -2.98 0.87 5.47
C ALA A 92 -2.87 -0.11 6.66
N LYS A 93 -1.93 0.11 7.58
CA LYS A 93 -1.79 -0.68 8.82
C LYS A 93 -2.91 -0.44 9.83
N SER A 94 -3.58 0.71 9.77
CA SER A 94 -4.69 1.06 10.67
C SER A 94 -6.05 0.55 10.17
N ILE A 95 -6.13 0.11 8.92
CA ILE A 95 -7.34 -0.54 8.40
C ILE A 95 -7.46 -1.86 9.15
N LYS A 96 -8.50 -1.96 9.99
CA LYS A 96 -8.88 -3.20 10.67
C LYS A 96 -9.22 -4.22 9.59
N GLU A 97 -8.66 -5.42 9.68
CA GLU A 97 -9.04 -6.52 8.78
C GLU A 97 -10.56 -6.71 8.85
N VAL A 98 -11.21 -6.75 7.69
CA VAL A 98 -12.68 -6.80 7.55
C VAL A 98 -13.25 -8.14 8.07
N TYR A 99 -12.38 -9.14 8.25
CA TYR A 99 -12.74 -10.48 8.68
C TYR A 99 -12.04 -10.80 9.99
N ASP A 100 -12.82 -11.06 11.04
CA ASP A 100 -12.30 -11.56 12.31
C ASP A 100 -12.05 -13.07 12.17
N LEU A 101 -10.85 -13.52 12.53
CA LEU A 101 -10.51 -14.95 12.59
C LEU A 101 -11.39 -15.65 13.62
N ASN A 102 -12.23 -16.57 13.18
CA ASN A 102 -13.10 -17.33 14.06
C ASN A 102 -12.45 -18.68 14.45
N LEU A 103 -11.81 -18.69 15.62
CA LEU A 103 -11.16 -19.89 16.17
C LEU A 103 -12.14 -21.06 16.37
N ALA A 104 -13.41 -20.77 16.68
CA ALA A 104 -14.42 -21.81 16.86
C ALA A 104 -14.74 -22.54 15.55
N ASN A 105 -14.61 -21.87 14.40
CA ASN A 105 -14.76 -22.52 13.09
C ASN A 105 -13.60 -23.48 12.81
N ILE A 106 -12.37 -23.11 13.20
CA ILE A 106 -11.20 -24.00 13.08
C ILE A 106 -11.41 -25.25 13.93
N GLU A 107 -11.76 -25.08 15.20
CA GLU A 107 -12.04 -26.21 16.11
C GLU A 107 -13.18 -27.11 15.60
N ASN A 108 -14.20 -26.55 14.95
CA ASN A 108 -15.30 -27.32 14.38
C ASN A 108 -14.83 -28.19 13.20
N VAL A 109 -14.02 -27.63 12.30
CA VAL A 109 -13.45 -28.38 11.17
C VAL A 109 -12.52 -29.49 11.69
N GLU A 110 -11.72 -29.22 12.72
CA GLU A 110 -10.88 -30.24 13.34
C GLU A 110 -11.68 -31.40 13.94
N LYS A 111 -12.80 -31.10 14.58
CA LYS A 111 -13.72 -32.14 15.08
C LYS A 111 -14.33 -32.97 13.95
N GLN A 112 -14.64 -32.36 12.80
CA GLN A 112 -15.14 -33.09 11.63
C GLN A 112 -14.08 -34.05 11.09
N ILE A 113 -12.82 -33.59 11.00
CA ILE A 113 -11.68 -34.45 10.62
C ILE A 113 -11.56 -35.61 11.62
N ASP A 114 -11.55 -35.33 12.93
CA ASP A 114 -11.44 -36.36 13.95
C ASP A 114 -12.60 -37.37 13.87
N SER A 115 -13.83 -36.89 13.63
CA SER A 115 -15.04 -37.74 13.47
C SER A 115 -14.93 -38.67 12.27
N LEU A 116 -14.44 -38.18 11.13
CA LEU A 116 -14.24 -38.98 9.92
C LEU A 116 -13.29 -40.15 10.18
N PHE A 117 -12.12 -39.87 10.77
CA PHE A 117 -11.13 -40.90 11.04
C PHE A 117 -11.56 -41.86 12.16
N LEU A 118 -12.39 -41.42 13.10
CA LEU A 118 -12.99 -42.30 14.12
C LEU A 118 -14.00 -43.28 13.51
N GLU A 119 -14.86 -42.83 12.59
CA GLU A 119 -15.79 -43.71 11.87
C GLU A 119 -15.02 -44.75 11.05
N ILE A 120 -14.05 -44.32 10.23
CA ILE A 120 -13.20 -45.24 9.44
C ILE A 120 -12.57 -46.30 10.34
N LYS A 121 -12.05 -45.89 11.51
CA LYS A 121 -11.46 -46.84 12.47
C LYS A 121 -12.51 -47.80 13.06
N GLY A 122 -13.70 -47.30 13.40
CA GLY A 122 -14.79 -48.12 13.92
C GLY A 122 -15.25 -49.18 12.91
N TYR A 123 -15.33 -48.84 11.63
CA TYR A 123 -15.63 -49.80 10.56
C TYR A 123 -14.52 -50.85 10.41
N LYS A 124 -13.25 -50.45 10.51
CA LYS A 124 -12.12 -51.39 10.48
C LYS A 124 -12.10 -52.35 11.66
N GLU A 125 -12.44 -51.88 12.87
CA GLU A 125 -12.55 -52.76 14.05
C GLU A 125 -13.67 -53.80 13.85
N LYS A 126 -14.81 -53.42 13.28
CA LYS A 126 -15.90 -54.36 12.93
C LYS A 126 -15.45 -55.40 11.90
N ILE A 127 -14.67 -55.00 10.90
CA ILE A 127 -14.08 -55.90 9.90
C ILE A 127 -13.17 -56.92 10.60
N ASP A 128 -12.24 -56.44 11.42
CA ASP A 128 -11.27 -57.26 12.15
C ASP A 128 -11.95 -58.23 13.13
N GLU A 129 -13.02 -57.81 13.80
CA GLU A 129 -13.80 -58.68 14.69
C GLU A 129 -14.56 -59.78 13.92
N SER A 130 -15.20 -59.44 12.78
CA SER A 130 -15.89 -60.45 11.95
C SER A 130 -14.92 -61.51 11.37
N SER A 131 -13.64 -61.17 11.25
CA SER A 131 -12.59 -62.08 10.78
C SER A 131 -12.12 -63.06 11.88
N LYS A 132 -12.26 -62.70 13.16
CA LYS A 132 -11.82 -63.51 14.29
C LYS A 132 -12.81 -64.62 14.64
N ASP A 133 -14.11 -64.39 14.49
CA ASP A 133 -15.14 -65.40 14.76
C ASP A 133 -15.19 -66.54 13.71
N ALA A 134 -14.52 -66.38 12.56
CA ALA A 134 -14.49 -67.37 11.48
C ALA A 134 -13.30 -68.35 11.54
N ASN A 135 -12.37 -68.17 12.48
CA ASN A 135 -11.06 -68.84 12.46
C ASN A 135 -10.98 -70.22 13.16
N ASP A 136 -12.11 -70.85 13.50
CA ASP A 136 -12.11 -72.22 14.06
C ASP A 136 -12.21 -73.34 13.00
N ASN A 137 -12.10 -73.02 11.71
CA ASN A 137 -11.99 -74.03 10.66
C ASN A 137 -10.87 -73.71 9.65
N ILE A 138 -10.03 -74.73 9.46
CA ILE A 138 -8.72 -74.76 8.84
C ILE A 138 -8.70 -74.29 7.37
N MET A 139 -7.61 -73.59 7.03
CA MET A 139 -6.95 -73.48 5.71
C MET A 139 -7.25 -72.22 4.89
N GLY A 140 -6.42 -71.20 5.16
CA GLY A 140 -5.79 -70.37 4.14
C GLY A 140 -6.72 -69.75 3.12
N ASN A 141 -7.54 -68.79 3.55
CA ASN A 141 -7.92 -67.67 2.71
C ASN A 141 -7.96 -66.45 3.64
N ASP A 142 -6.97 -65.58 3.48
CA ASP A 142 -7.08 -64.18 3.89
C ASP A 142 -8.47 -63.71 3.42
N LYS A 143 -9.38 -63.40 4.35
CA LYS A 143 -10.71 -62.89 4.00
C LYS A 143 -10.51 -61.46 3.52
N THR A 144 -9.98 -61.32 2.31
CA THR A 144 -10.03 -60.09 1.55
C THR A 144 -11.51 -59.75 1.42
N LEU A 145 -11.92 -58.67 2.08
CA LEU A 145 -13.25 -58.11 1.92
C LEU A 145 -13.59 -58.08 0.44
N THR A 146 -14.81 -58.51 0.11
CA THR A 146 -15.26 -58.43 -1.27
C THR A 146 -15.31 -56.95 -1.64
N ASP A 147 -14.84 -56.58 -2.83
CA ASP A 147 -14.80 -55.20 -3.32
C ASP A 147 -16.14 -54.47 -3.04
N GLY A 148 -17.28 -55.17 -3.22
CA GLY A 148 -18.61 -54.66 -2.93
C GLY A 148 -18.90 -54.30 -1.47
N GLU A 149 -18.33 -55.00 -0.48
CA GLU A 149 -18.53 -54.70 0.95
C GLU A 149 -17.76 -53.43 1.36
N LEU A 150 -16.58 -53.21 0.77
CA LEU A 150 -15.80 -51.98 0.96
C LEU A 150 -16.51 -50.76 0.37
N HIS A 151 -17.10 -50.93 -0.81
CA HIS A 151 -17.89 -49.91 -1.48
C HIS A 151 -19.16 -49.55 -0.70
N GLU A 152 -19.88 -50.53 -0.14
CA GLU A 152 -21.04 -50.29 0.73
C GLU A 152 -20.65 -49.50 1.99
N MET A 153 -19.59 -49.90 2.68
CA MET A 153 -19.09 -49.17 3.87
C MET A 153 -18.62 -47.76 3.54
N ALA A 154 -17.95 -47.56 2.39
CA ALA A 154 -17.53 -46.23 1.94
C ALA A 154 -18.74 -45.29 1.74
N ASN A 155 -19.84 -45.81 1.17
CA ASN A 155 -21.06 -45.04 0.99
C ASN A 155 -21.77 -44.74 2.31
N GLU A 156 -21.84 -45.70 3.24
CA GLU A 156 -22.42 -45.47 4.58
C GLU A 156 -21.66 -44.37 5.36
N ILE A 157 -20.33 -44.36 5.31
CA ILE A 157 -19.52 -43.34 5.98
C ILE A 157 -19.81 -41.95 5.38
N ASN A 158 -19.90 -41.86 4.05
CA ASN A 158 -20.25 -40.62 3.35
C ASN A 158 -21.65 -40.12 3.72
N GLU A 159 -22.65 -41.01 3.77
CA GLU A 159 -24.02 -40.65 4.15
C GLU A 159 -24.11 -40.21 5.62
N ASN A 160 -23.47 -40.92 6.54
CA ASN A 160 -23.50 -40.63 7.97
C ASN A 160 -22.85 -39.29 8.32
N LEU A 161 -21.77 -38.92 7.63
CA LEU A 161 -21.05 -37.67 7.86
C LEU A 161 -21.53 -36.53 6.97
N GLY A 162 -22.38 -36.80 5.97
CA GLY A 162 -22.82 -35.83 4.97
C GLY A 162 -21.67 -35.29 4.12
N LEU A 163 -20.64 -36.11 3.88
CA LEU A 163 -19.45 -35.73 3.12
C LEU A 163 -19.52 -36.27 1.69
N TYR A 164 -19.00 -35.48 0.75
CA TYR A 164 -18.87 -35.87 -0.65
C TYR A 164 -17.42 -36.23 -0.95
N ILE A 165 -16.93 -37.34 -0.38
CA ILE A 165 -15.59 -37.85 -0.67
C ILE A 165 -15.72 -38.93 -1.76
N SER A 166 -14.76 -38.96 -2.69
CA SER A 166 -14.66 -40.02 -3.69
C SER A 166 -14.68 -41.39 -3.01
N GLU A 167 -15.59 -42.25 -3.44
CA GLU A 167 -15.74 -43.61 -2.90
C GLU A 167 -14.42 -44.38 -2.94
N GLN A 168 -13.65 -44.21 -4.01
CA GLN A 168 -12.34 -44.85 -4.19
C GLN A 168 -11.33 -44.43 -3.11
N VAL A 169 -11.36 -43.17 -2.68
CA VAL A 169 -10.50 -42.67 -1.58
C VAL A 169 -10.90 -43.28 -0.25
N MET A 170 -12.20 -43.46 -0.02
CA MET A 170 -12.69 -44.06 1.22
C MET A 170 -12.32 -45.54 1.30
N VAL A 171 -12.42 -46.27 0.17
CA VAL A 171 -11.95 -47.65 0.06
C VAL A 171 -10.44 -47.74 0.32
N GLU A 172 -9.64 -46.86 -0.26
CA GLU A 172 -8.20 -46.79 0.02
C GLU A 172 -7.92 -46.50 1.51
N CYS A 173 -8.66 -45.56 2.12
CA CYS A 173 -8.54 -45.24 3.55
C CYS A 173 -8.85 -46.44 4.46
N LEU A 174 -9.85 -47.25 4.10
CA LEU A 174 -10.21 -48.48 4.82
C LEU A 174 -9.10 -49.54 4.73
N GLN A 175 -8.37 -49.58 3.61
CA GLN A 175 -7.28 -50.53 3.40
C GLN A 175 -5.96 -50.13 4.06
N PHE A 176 -5.74 -48.86 4.41
CA PHE A 176 -4.49 -48.46 5.07
C PHE A 176 -4.33 -49.07 6.45
N ASN A 177 -3.08 -49.18 6.91
CA ASN A 177 -2.82 -49.58 8.29
C ASN A 177 -3.21 -48.44 9.27
N ASN A 178 -3.45 -48.78 10.53
CA ASN A 178 -3.88 -47.80 11.54
C ASN A 178 -2.83 -46.72 11.83
N LEU A 179 -1.53 -47.04 11.75
CA LEU A 179 -0.46 -46.07 11.98
C LEU A 179 -0.41 -44.99 10.88
N THR A 180 -0.63 -45.41 9.63
CA THR A 180 -0.64 -44.53 8.48
C THR A 180 -1.89 -43.69 8.46
N LEU A 181 -3.05 -44.26 8.81
CA LEU A 181 -4.30 -43.52 8.96
C LEU A 181 -4.17 -42.41 10.02
N GLU A 182 -3.55 -42.73 11.16
CA GLU A 182 -3.26 -41.77 12.22
C GLU A 182 -2.28 -40.66 11.79
N LYS A 183 -1.25 -41.03 11.04
CA LYS A 183 -0.31 -40.05 10.48
C LYS A 183 -1.02 -39.07 9.53
N ILE A 184 -1.82 -39.61 8.60
CA ILE A 184 -2.61 -38.81 7.66
C ILE A 184 -3.55 -37.85 8.42
N ARG A 185 -4.25 -38.34 9.46
CA ARG A 185 -5.12 -37.49 10.30
C ARG A 185 -4.36 -36.30 10.89
N VAL A 186 -3.21 -36.56 11.50
CA VAL A 186 -2.39 -35.52 12.14
C VAL A 186 -1.87 -34.50 11.12
N ASP A 187 -1.40 -34.98 9.96
CA ASP A 187 -0.85 -34.12 8.91
C ASP A 187 -1.94 -33.21 8.32
N ILE A 188 -3.11 -33.77 7.97
CA ILE A 188 -4.25 -33.00 7.46
C ILE A 188 -4.70 -31.96 8.49
N LYS A 189 -4.82 -32.36 9.77
CA LYS A 189 -5.25 -31.46 10.84
C LYS A 189 -4.29 -30.29 11.04
N SER A 190 -2.98 -30.57 11.04
CA SER A 190 -1.92 -29.57 11.17
C SER A 190 -1.91 -28.58 10.01
N SER A 191 -1.93 -29.09 8.76
CA SER A 191 -1.96 -28.25 7.56
C SER A 191 -3.24 -27.40 7.47
N MET A 192 -4.40 -27.98 7.79
CA MET A 192 -5.67 -27.24 7.79
C MET A 192 -5.66 -26.12 8.83
N ARG A 193 -5.25 -26.41 10.06
CA ARG A 193 -5.13 -25.39 11.11
C ARG A 193 -4.23 -24.24 10.66
N LYS A 194 -3.04 -24.55 10.14
CA LYS A 194 -2.07 -23.54 9.69
C LYS A 194 -2.64 -22.62 8.61
N ILE A 195 -3.38 -23.17 7.65
CA ILE A 195 -3.99 -22.38 6.55
C ILE A 195 -5.18 -21.57 7.05
N MET A 196 -6.02 -22.14 7.91
CA MET A 196 -7.16 -21.42 8.49
C MET A 196 -6.73 -20.30 9.44
N GLU A 197 -5.67 -20.50 10.22
CA GLU A 197 -5.09 -19.47 11.12
C GLU A 197 -4.54 -18.26 10.36
N GLN A 198 -4.10 -18.45 9.11
CA GLN A 198 -3.67 -17.36 8.23
C GLN A 198 -4.83 -16.48 7.76
N GLY A 199 -6.08 -16.92 7.95
CA GLY A 199 -7.27 -16.25 7.46
C GLY A 199 -7.49 -16.51 5.97
N ILE A 200 -8.68 -16.99 5.62
CA ILE A 200 -9.06 -17.28 4.23
C ILE A 200 -10.10 -16.24 3.81
N LYS A 201 -9.76 -15.40 2.83
CA LYS A 201 -10.73 -14.50 2.19
C LYS A 201 -11.58 -15.29 1.21
N GLU A 202 -12.81 -14.84 0.99
CA GLU A 202 -13.75 -15.50 0.07
C GLU A 202 -13.17 -15.65 -1.35
N ASP A 203 -12.52 -14.59 -1.85
CA ASP A 203 -11.86 -14.59 -3.16
C ASP A 203 -10.62 -15.51 -3.23
N ASP A 204 -10.00 -15.81 -2.08
CA ASP A 204 -8.77 -16.61 -1.96
C ASP A 204 -9.03 -18.07 -1.58
N LEU A 205 -10.29 -18.49 -1.45
CA LEU A 205 -10.65 -19.85 -1.05
C LEU A 205 -10.03 -20.92 -1.96
N GLU A 206 -10.04 -20.68 -3.27
CA GLU A 206 -9.46 -21.60 -4.25
C GLU A 206 -7.93 -21.71 -4.10
N ASN A 207 -7.27 -20.60 -3.77
CA ASN A 207 -5.83 -20.60 -3.50
C ASN A 207 -5.51 -21.33 -2.18
N ALA A 208 -6.34 -21.14 -1.15
CA ALA A 208 -6.21 -21.86 0.12
C ALA A 208 -6.35 -23.38 -0.06
N LYS A 209 -7.30 -23.84 -0.89
CA LYS A 209 -7.44 -25.26 -1.26
C LYS A 209 -6.18 -25.81 -1.93
N LYS A 210 -5.64 -25.10 -2.93
CA LYS A 210 -4.41 -25.48 -3.62
C LYS A 210 -3.21 -25.52 -2.69
N GLN A 211 -3.12 -24.57 -1.76
CA GLN A 211 -2.08 -24.57 -0.74
C GLN A 211 -2.20 -25.77 0.19
N LEU A 212 -3.41 -26.12 0.62
CA LEU A 212 -3.67 -27.29 1.46
C LEU A 212 -3.24 -28.58 0.78
N VAL A 213 -3.64 -28.76 -0.48
CA VAL A 213 -3.21 -29.88 -1.34
C VAL A 213 -1.68 -29.95 -1.42
N ARG A 214 -1.03 -28.82 -1.68
CA ARG A 214 0.43 -28.75 -1.77
C ARG A 214 1.10 -29.11 -0.44
N GLU A 215 0.67 -28.54 0.67
CA GLU A 215 1.27 -28.79 1.99
C GLU A 215 1.12 -30.26 2.40
N ILE A 216 -0.04 -30.88 2.15
CA ILE A 216 -0.24 -32.30 2.42
C ILE A 216 0.67 -33.15 1.52
N SER A 217 0.79 -32.81 0.23
CA SER A 217 1.66 -33.54 -0.71
C SER A 217 3.15 -33.45 -0.37
N GLU A 218 3.58 -32.30 0.15
CA GLU A 218 4.98 -32.09 0.58
C GLU A 218 5.31 -32.83 1.87
N ILE A 219 4.33 -33.00 2.76
CA ILE A 219 4.49 -33.77 4.00
C ILE A 219 4.41 -35.28 3.71
N SER A 220 3.65 -35.69 2.69
CA SER A 220 3.40 -37.09 2.32
C SER A 220 4.46 -37.70 1.38
N ILE A 221 5.71 -37.22 1.39
CA ILE A 221 6.81 -37.66 0.48
C ILE A 221 7.11 -39.17 0.49
N ASP A 222 6.46 -39.98 1.32
CA ASP A 222 6.30 -41.41 1.04
C ASP A 222 4.81 -41.75 0.89
N TYR A 223 4.37 -41.99 -0.36
CA TYR A 223 3.27 -42.90 -0.77
C TYR A 223 1.92 -42.34 -1.28
N TYR A 224 1.58 -41.04 -1.23
CA TYR A 224 0.17 -40.60 -1.41
C TYR A 224 -0.17 -39.63 -2.56
N ASP A 225 0.40 -39.83 -3.74
CA ASP A 225 0.06 -39.05 -4.95
C ASP A 225 -1.38 -39.27 -5.45
N ALA A 226 -2.02 -40.40 -5.09
CA ALA A 226 -3.36 -40.76 -5.58
C ALA A 226 -4.52 -40.10 -4.79
N LEU A 227 -4.41 -40.00 -3.47
CA LEU A 227 -5.48 -39.49 -2.59
C LEU A 227 -5.79 -38.01 -2.81
N ILE A 228 -4.76 -37.21 -3.03
CA ILE A 228 -4.87 -35.74 -3.02
C ILE A 228 -5.54 -35.23 -4.30
N THR A 229 -5.44 -35.97 -5.41
CA THR A 229 -6.01 -35.57 -6.71
C THR A 229 -7.54 -35.68 -6.74
N SER A 230 -8.16 -36.55 -5.96
CA SER A 230 -9.62 -36.75 -6.02
C SER A 230 -10.44 -35.94 -5.00
N CYS A 231 -9.82 -35.51 -3.88
CA CYS A 231 -10.50 -34.64 -2.90
C CYS A 231 -10.68 -33.19 -3.40
N CYS A 232 -10.11 -32.85 -4.55
CA CYS A 232 -10.10 -31.48 -5.09
C CYS A 232 -10.99 -31.32 -6.34
N SER A 233 -11.77 -32.34 -6.71
CA SER A 233 -12.73 -32.27 -7.82
C SER A 233 -14.18 -32.09 -7.36
#